data_AF-A0A1S7BGB6-F1
#
_entry.id   AF-A0A1S7BGB6-F1
#
_cell.length_a   1.000
_cell.length_b   1.000
_cell.length_c   1.000
_cell.angle_alpha   90.00
_cell.angle_beta   90.00
_cell.angle_gamma   90.00
#
_symmetry.space_group_name_H-M   'P 1'
#
loop_
_entity.id
_entity.type
_entity.pdbx_description
1 polymer ?
#
loop_
_entity_poly.entity_id
_entity_poly.type
_entity_poly.pdbx_seq_one_letter_code
_entity_poly.pdbx_strand_id
1 'polypeptide(L)' 'MDALAAYDCFQFENKIKPDYCNANGLQMWDESLTEDELVEMELEDRWVDWCNEHFDDPREYLNSLS' A
#
# COMPACT_ATOMS: atom_id res chain seq x y z
N MET A 1 7.99 -19.32 19.69
CA MET A 1 7.65 -18.70 18.39
C MET A 1 6.65 -17.59 18.70
N ASP A 2 7.10 -16.54 19.40
CA ASP A 2 6.22 -15.45 19.85
C ASP A 2 6.84 -14.07 19.59
N ALA A 3 8.02 -14.03 18.96
CA ALA A 3 8.72 -12.77 18.71
C ALA A 3 7.93 -11.87 17.76
N LEU A 4 7.24 -12.45 16.76
CA LEU A 4 6.36 -11.71 15.86
C LEU A 4 5.11 -11.18 16.58
N ALA A 5 4.44 -12.01 17.37
CA ALA A 5 3.27 -11.58 18.13
C ALA A 5 3.61 -10.51 19.19
N ALA A 6 4.75 -10.65 19.89
CA ALA A 6 5.25 -9.66 20.82
C ALA A 6 5.67 -8.36 20.13
N TYR A 7 6.20 -8.45 18.91
CA TYR A 7 6.54 -7.30 18.08
C TYR A 7 5.29 -6.54 17.63
N ASP A 8 4.24 -7.24 17.19
CA ASP A 8 2.96 -6.63 16.83
C ASP A 8 2.30 -5.93 18.04
N CYS A 9 2.30 -6.59 19.21
CA CYS A 9 1.81 -5.98 20.46
C CYS A 9 2.60 -4.72 20.82
N PHE A 10 3.93 -4.78 20.75
CA PHE A 10 4.79 -3.64 21.02
C PHE A 10 4.54 -2.47 20.06
N GLN A 11 4.35 -2.75 18.77
CA GLN A 11 4.03 -1.74 17.76
C GLN A 11 2.68 -1.05 18.02
N PHE A 12 1.67 -1.82 18.43
CA PHE A 12 0.34 -1.33 18.77
C PHE A 12 0.38 -0.44 20.03
N GLU A 13 1.00 -0.92 21.11
CA GLU A 13 1.07 -0.21 22.40
C GLU A 13 1.85 1.10 22.29
N ASN A 14 2.94 1.11 21.51
CA ASN A 14 3.81 2.28 21.39
C ASN A 14 3.42 3.20 20.22
N LYS A 15 2.35 2.90 19.49
CA LYS A 15 1.92 3.64 18.29
C LYS A 15 3.09 3.86 17.30
N ILE A 16 4.01 2.90 17.25
CA ILE A 16 5.25 2.99 16.44
C ILE A 16 4.95 2.96 14.95
N LYS A 17 3.76 2.48 14.56
CA LYS A 17 3.17 2.80 13.27
C LYS A 17 2.29 4.04 13.44
N PRO A 18 2.84 5.26 13.35
CA PRO A 18 2.00 6.41 13.06
C PRO A 18 1.29 6.09 11.74
N ASP A 19 0.06 6.55 11.60
CA ASP A 19 -0.77 6.38 10.40
C ASP A 19 -0.04 6.80 9.09
N TYR A 20 1.08 7.51 9.22
CA TYR A 20 2.02 7.97 8.21
C TYR A 20 3.20 7.04 7.85
N CYS A 21 3.44 5.90 8.51
CA CYS A 21 4.51 4.98 8.06
C CYS A 21 4.17 4.19 6.79
N ASN A 22 2.91 4.27 6.32
CA ASN A 22 2.50 4.01 4.94
C ASN A 22 2.23 5.33 4.19
N ALA A 23 3.04 6.37 4.41
CA ALA A 23 2.98 7.60 3.60
C ALA A 23 3.57 7.42 2.20
N ASN A 24 4.17 6.26 1.91
CA ASN A 24 4.19 5.79 0.53
C ASN A 24 2.77 5.31 0.22
N GLY A 25 2.14 5.92 -0.78
CA GLY A 25 0.84 5.48 -1.28
C GLY A 25 0.79 3.96 -1.40
N LEU A 26 -0.39 3.38 -1.24
CA LEU A 26 -0.54 1.93 -1.44
C LEU A 26 -0.08 1.64 -2.86
N GLN A 27 0.86 0.70 -3.05
CA GLN A 27 1.27 0.28 -4.39
C GLN A 27 0.72 -1.10 -4.68
N MET A 28 0.30 -1.32 -5.93
CA MET A 28 -0.18 -2.61 -6.40
C MET A 28 0.68 -3.11 -7.55
N TRP A 29 0.85 -4.43 -7.60
CA TRP A 29 1.57 -5.08 -8.69
C TRP A 29 0.62 -5.34 -9.85
N ASP A 30 0.91 -4.75 -11.01
CA ASP A 30 0.11 -4.93 -12.22
C ASP A 30 0.90 -5.65 -13.31
N GLU A 31 0.62 -6.95 -13.49
CA GLU A 31 1.26 -7.77 -14.53
C GLU A 31 0.86 -7.40 -15.96
N SER A 32 -0.17 -6.59 -16.15
CA SER A 32 -0.65 -6.20 -17.47
C SER A 32 0.15 -5.04 -18.08
N LEU A 33 0.95 -4.34 -17.27
CA LEU A 33 1.82 -3.26 -17.73
C LEU A 33 2.89 -3.77 -18.70
N THR A 34 2.94 -3.13 -19.87
CA THR A 34 3.95 -3.34 -20.90
C THR A 34 5.21 -2.52 -20.64
N GLU A 35 6.32 -2.89 -21.28
CA GLU A 35 7.59 -2.15 -21.17
C GLU A 35 7.46 -0.69 -21.63
N ASP A 36 6.63 -0.44 -22.64
CA ASP A 36 6.34 0.92 -23.14
C ASP A 36 5.59 1.76 -22.07
N GLU A 37 4.61 1.16 -21.38
CA GLU A 37 3.87 1.82 -20.29
C GLU A 37 4.75 2.10 -19.07
N LEU A 38 5.70 1.21 -18.74
CA LEU A 38 6.68 1.45 -17.67
C LEU A 38 7.54 2.69 -17.98
N VAL A 39 7.97 2.85 -19.23
CA VAL A 39 8.77 4.01 -19.67
C VAL A 39 7.94 5.29 -19.70
N GLU A 40 6.69 5.22 -20.18
CA GLU A 40 5.79 6.38 -20.22
C GLU A 40 5.42 6.89 -18.81
N MET A 41 5.22 5.97 -17.87
CA MET A 41 4.88 6.29 -16.48
C MET A 41 6.10 6.52 -15.59
N GLU A 42 7.32 6.48 -16.15
CA GLU A 42 8.60 6.62 -15.44
C GLU A 42 8.74 5.66 -14.23
N LEU A 43 8.22 4.43 -14.38
CA LEU A 43 8.26 3.40 -13.34
C LEU A 43 9.48 2.49 -13.50
N GLU A 44 10.13 2.15 -12.39
CA GLU A 44 11.26 1.20 -12.38
C GLU A 44 10.82 -0.25 -12.54
N ASP A 45 9.59 -0.58 -12.13
CA ASP A 45 9.00 -1.91 -12.17
C ASP A 45 7.47 -1.80 -12.21
N ARG A 46 6.75 -2.92 -12.30
CA ARG A 46 5.28 -2.99 -12.38
C ARG A 46 4.53 -2.66 -11.08
N TRP A 47 5.21 -1.97 -10.16
CA TRP A 47 4.58 -1.41 -8.96
C TRP A 47 3.99 -0.05 -9.32
N VAL A 48 2.66 0.03 -9.35
CA VAL A 48 1.92 1.27 -9.59
C VAL A 48 1.32 1.79 -8.31
N ASP A 49 1.28 3.11 -8.17
CA ASP A 49 0.52 3.74 -7.10
C ASP A 49 -0.97 3.42 -7.27
N TRP A 50 -1.58 2.95 -6.20
CA TRP A 50 -3.01 2.69 -6.12
C TRP A 50 -3.73 4.01 -6.37
N CYS A 51 -4.50 4.03 -7.44
CA CYS A 51 -5.31 5.16 -7.84
C CYS A 51 -6.70 4.62 -8.19
N ASN A 52 -7.72 5.06 -7.45
CA ASN A 52 -9.11 4.70 -7.71
C ASN A 52 -9.88 5.96 -8.08
N GLU A 53 -10.71 5.90 -9.13
CA GLU A 53 -11.48 7.05 -9.62
C GLU A 53 -12.51 7.58 -8.61
N HIS A 54 -12.84 6.81 -7.58
CA HIS A 54 -13.89 7.12 -6.61
C HIS A 54 -13.39 7.29 -5.17
N PHE A 55 -12.18 6.84 -4.86
CA PHE A 55 -11.66 6.82 -3.50
C PHE A 55 -10.18 7.22 -3.50
N ASP A 56 -9.83 8.28 -2.78
CA ASP A 56 -8.43 8.69 -2.58
C ASP A 56 -7.75 7.87 -1.47
N ASP A 57 -8.52 7.26 -0.57
CA ASP A 57 -8.01 6.36 0.48
C ASP A 57 -8.41 4.89 0.19
N PRO A 58 -7.44 3.96 0.05
CA PRO A 58 -7.73 2.53 -0.10
C PRO A 58 -8.61 1.95 1.00
N ARG A 59 -8.58 2.53 2.21
CA ARG A 59 -9.43 2.12 3.33
C ARG A 59 -10.90 2.40 3.06
N GLU A 60 -11.23 3.53 2.43
CA GLU A 60 -12.62 3.86 2.08
C GLU A 60 -13.16 2.88 1.05
N TYR A 61 -12.35 2.54 0.04
CA TYR A 61 -12.69 1.50 -0.93
C TYR A 61 -12.97 0.15 -0.25
N LEU A 62 -12.09 -0.30 0.65
CA LEU A 62 -12.28 -1.57 1.37
C LEU A 62 -13.54 -1.56 2.25
N ASN A 63 -13.85 -0.44 2.90
CA ASN A 63 -15.06 -0.29 3.69
C ASN A 63 -16.33 -0.29 2.82
N SER A 64 -16.26 0.19 1.58
CA SER A 64 -17.40 0.17 0.64
C SER A 64 -17.76 -1.24 0.14
N LEU A 65 -16.83 -2.19 0.22
CA LEU A 65 -17.02 -3.58 -0.17
C LEU A 65 -17.59 -4.46 0.95
N SER A 66 -17.71 -3.94 2.18
CA SER A 66 -18.26 -4.62 3.35
C SER A 66 -19.76 -4.42 3.50
#